data_AF-S0G2L3-F1
#
_entry.id   AF-S0G2L3-F1
#
_cell.length_a   1.000
_cell.length_b   1.000
_cell.length_c   1.000
_cell.angle_alpha   90.00
_cell.angle_beta   90.00
_cell.angle_gamma   90.00
#
_symmetry.space_group_name_H-M   'P 1'
#
loop_
_entity.id
_entity.type
_entity.pdbx_description
1 polymer ?
#
loop_
_entity_poly.entity_id
_entity_poly.type
_entity_poly.pdbx_seq_one_letter_code
_entity_poly.pdbx_strand_id
1 'polypeptide(L)'
;MESINIDDNWYYVIVQNPDTSFEKLLGFIDEKTNEKFLPAFKTKQDAQKCFQLLPKDLFKEKYDIHAVIEDDLLSTAEKTEYQVFLLDETGQILKPLN
;
A
#
# COMPACT_ATOMS: atom_id res chain seq x y z
N MET A 1 5.48 -8.53 33.65
CA MET A 1 4.33 -8.05 32.85
C MET A 1 4.92 -7.36 31.66
N GLU A 2 5.16 -8.11 30.57
CA GLU A 2 5.46 -7.50 29.28
C GLU A 2 4.23 -6.71 28.85
N SER A 3 4.41 -5.40 28.70
CA SER A 3 3.41 -4.56 28.05
C SER A 3 3.55 -4.86 26.58
N ILE A 4 2.73 -5.78 26.06
CA ILE A 4 2.62 -5.98 24.62
C ILE A 4 1.96 -4.71 24.11
N ASN A 5 2.77 -3.78 23.60
CA ASN A 5 2.26 -2.58 22.96
C ASN A 5 1.77 -3.03 21.58
N ILE A 6 0.58 -3.63 21.56
CA ILE A 6 -0.14 -3.91 20.33
C ILE A 6 -0.76 -2.58 19.90
N ASP A 7 0.08 -1.63 19.49
CA ASP A 7 -0.36 -0.61 18.56
C ASP A 7 -0.65 -1.39 17.27
N ASP A 8 -1.84 -2.01 17.19
CA ASP A 8 -2.37 -2.63 15.97
C ASP A 8 -2.52 -1.51 14.94
N ASN A 9 -1.41 -1.13 14.31
CA ASN A 9 -1.40 -0.12 13.29
C ASN A 9 -1.96 -0.77 12.03
N TRP A 10 -3.15 -0.32 11.64
CA TRP A 10 -3.72 -0.69 10.35
C TRP A 10 -3.33 0.37 9.33
N TYR A 11 -3.02 -0.09 8.13
CA TYR A 11 -2.90 0.77 6.96
C TYR A 11 -3.91 0.35 5.91
N TYR A 12 -4.34 1.31 5.13
CA TYR A 12 -5.13 1.08 3.94
C TYR A 12 -4.19 0.96 2.75
N VAL A 13 -4.40 -0.05 1.93
CA VAL A 13 -3.63 -0.31 0.71
C VAL A 13 -4.58 -0.52 -0.45
N ILE A 14 -4.09 -0.26 -1.66
CA ILE A 14 -4.85 -0.51 -2.89
C ILE A 14 -4.51 -1.92 -3.37
N VAL A 15 -5.54 -2.70 -3.69
CA VAL A 15 -5.43 -4.10 -4.13
C VAL A 15 -5.91 -4.22 -5.56
N GLN A 16 -5.13 -4.91 -6.40
CA GLN A 16 -5.46 -5.31 -7.76
C GLN A 16 -6.06 -6.71 -7.78
N ASN A 17 -7.08 -6.91 -8.62
CA ASN A 17 -7.81 -8.17 -8.77
C ASN A 17 -8.27 -8.78 -7.44
N PRO A 18 -8.96 -8.00 -6.60
CA PRO A 18 -9.45 -8.47 -5.31
C PRO A 18 -10.42 -9.63 -5.50
N ASP A 19 -10.43 -10.54 -4.52
CA ASP A 19 -11.26 -11.76 -4.50
C ASP A 19 -10.86 -12.82 -5.55
N THR A 20 -9.65 -12.75 -6.09
CA THR A 20 -9.13 -13.71 -7.09
C THR A 20 -7.81 -14.34 -6.67
N SER A 21 -7.42 -15.45 -7.30
CA SER A 21 -6.10 -16.06 -7.10
C SER A 21 -4.92 -15.19 -7.58
N PHE A 22 -5.19 -14.09 -8.28
CA PHE A 22 -4.20 -13.13 -8.78
C PHE A 22 -4.22 -11.82 -7.99
N GLU A 23 -4.82 -11.83 -6.81
CA GLU A 23 -4.84 -10.69 -5.90
C GLU A 23 -3.42 -10.25 -5.58
N LYS A 24 -3.16 -8.95 -5.69
CA LYS A 24 -1.86 -8.36 -5.37
C LYS A 24 -2.02 -6.94 -4.87
N LEU A 25 -1.11 -6.54 -3.98
CA LEU A 25 -0.98 -5.14 -3.61
C LEU A 25 -0.53 -4.33 -4.83
N LEU A 26 -1.17 -3.18 -5.04
CA LEU A 26 -0.75 -2.24 -6.07
C LEU A 26 0.58 -1.62 -5.64
N GLY A 27 1.66 -2.00 -6.32
CA GLY A 27 2.97 -1.38 -6.18
C GLY A 27 3.39 -0.66 -7.44
N PHE A 28 4.38 0.21 -7.28
CA PHE A 28 4.99 1.00 -8.34
C PHE A 28 6.47 0.68 -8.44
N ILE A 29 7.03 0.94 -9.61
CA ILE A 29 8.46 0.82 -9.87
C ILE A 29 8.92 2.18 -10.35
N ASP A 30 9.90 2.76 -9.66
CA ASP A 30 10.55 3.97 -10.15
C ASP A 30 11.43 3.61 -11.36
N GLU A 31 11.17 4.21 -12.52
CA GLU A 31 11.88 3.87 -13.75
C GLU A 31 13.36 4.30 -13.75
N LYS A 32 13.76 5.22 -12.86
CA LYS A 32 15.14 5.73 -12.78
C LYS A 32 15.99 4.92 -11.82
N THR A 33 15.45 4.56 -10.66
CA THR A 33 16.17 3.82 -9.61
C THR A 33 15.89 2.32 -9.64
N ASN A 34 14.86 1.89 -10.38
CA ASN A 34 14.35 0.53 -10.39
C ASN A 34 13.88 0.04 -9.00
N GLU A 35 13.61 0.99 -8.09
CA GLU A 35 13.10 0.70 -6.76
C GLU A 35 11.60 0.40 -6.81
N LYS A 36 11.22 -0.66 -6.11
CA LYS A 36 9.83 -1.09 -6.00
C LYS A 36 9.25 -0.51 -4.73
N PHE A 37 8.08 0.11 -4.82
CA PHE A 37 7.43 0.67 -3.65
C PHE A 37 5.92 0.40 -3.56
N LEU A 38 5.44 0.28 -2.33
CA LEU A 38 4.03 0.07 -2.00
C LEU A 38 3.48 1.31 -1.28
N PRO A 39 2.38 1.89 -1.76
CA PRO A 39 1.70 2.97 -1.06
C PRO A 39 0.83 2.42 0.08
N ALA A 40 1.03 2.96 1.27
CA ALA A 40 0.20 2.73 2.44
C ALA A 40 -0.45 4.05 2.86
N PHE A 41 -1.66 3.98 3.42
CA PHE A 41 -2.44 5.16 3.80
C PHE A 41 -2.98 5.01 5.23
N LYS A 42 -3.08 6.11 5.99
CA LYS A 42 -3.69 6.07 7.33
C LYS A 42 -5.21 5.93 7.29
N THR A 43 -5.87 6.41 6.23
CA THR A 43 -7.32 6.29 6.10
C THR A 43 -7.73 5.76 4.73
N LYS A 44 -8.91 5.11 4.68
CA LYS A 44 -9.52 4.67 3.42
C LYS A 44 -9.75 5.83 2.45
N GLN A 45 -10.08 7.01 2.97
CA GLN A 45 -10.38 8.19 2.17
C GLN A 45 -9.14 8.69 1.43
N ASP A 46 -7.97 8.68 2.09
CA ASP A 46 -6.72 9.14 1.48
C ASP A 46 -6.31 8.20 0.34
N ALA A 47 -6.42 6.89 0.58
CA ALA A 47 -6.23 5.88 -0.46
C ALA A 47 -7.18 6.07 -1.65
N GLN A 48 -8.47 6.35 -1.41
CA GLN A 48 -9.47 6.58 -2.46
C GLN A 48 -9.14 7.82 -3.30
N LYS A 49 -8.79 8.92 -2.66
CA LYS A 49 -8.42 10.17 -3.35
C LYS A 49 -7.14 10.00 -4.15
N CYS A 50 -6.10 9.40 -3.56
CA CYS A 50 -4.86 9.12 -4.26
C CYS A 50 -5.10 8.20 -5.47
N PHE A 51 -5.94 7.18 -5.30
CA PHE A 51 -6.31 6.27 -6.39
C PHE A 51 -6.98 7.01 -7.56
N GLN A 52 -7.81 8.02 -7.30
CA GLN A 52 -8.45 8.83 -8.36
C GLN A 52 -7.45 9.68 -9.16
N LEU A 53 -6.27 9.97 -8.60
CA LEU A 53 -5.21 10.73 -9.28
C LEU A 53 -4.35 9.85 -10.20
N LEU A 54 -4.42 8.52 -10.06
CA LEU A 54 -3.63 7.62 -10.88
C LEU A 54 -4.08 7.68 -12.36
N PRO A 55 -3.12 7.55 -13.30
CA PRO A 55 -3.43 7.51 -14.72
C PRO A 55 -4.49 6.45 -15.05
N LYS A 56 -5.52 6.85 -15.79
CA LYS A 56 -6.65 5.96 -16.10
C LYS A 56 -6.25 4.72 -16.90
N ASP A 57 -5.13 4.79 -17.62
CA ASP A 57 -4.57 3.68 -18.39
C ASP A 57 -4.09 2.50 -17.52
N LEU A 58 -3.93 2.72 -16.20
CA LEU A 58 -3.64 1.68 -15.22
C LEU A 58 -4.89 0.87 -14.82
N PHE A 59 -6.11 1.37 -15.05
CA PHE A 59 -7.35 0.73 -14.60
C PHE A 59 -7.90 -0.32 -15.57
N LYS A 60 -7.05 -1.21 -16.07
CA LYS A 60 -7.49 -2.37 -16.88
C LYS A 60 -8.09 -3.49 -16.04
N GLU A 61 -7.71 -3.53 -14.77
CA GLU A 61 -8.06 -4.55 -13.79
C GLU A 61 -9.09 -4.02 -12.77
N LYS A 62 -9.64 -4.91 -11.92
CA LYS A 62 -10.47 -4.51 -10.77
C LYS A 62 -9.56 -4.04 -9.64
N TYR A 63 -9.98 -3.00 -8.93
CA TYR A 63 -9.27 -2.46 -7.78
C TYR A 63 -10.19 -2.29 -6.58
N ASP A 64 -9.66 -2.47 -5.38
CA ASP A 64 -10.33 -2.15 -4.13
C ASP A 64 -9.32 -1.66 -3.08
N ILE A 65 -9.82 -1.14 -1.96
CA ILE A 65 -8.99 -0.67 -0.85
C ILE A 65 -9.27 -1.53 0.37
N HIS A 66 -8.23 -2.20 0.84
CA HIS A 66 -8.28 -3.11 1.99
C HIS A 66 -7.51 -2.53 3.16
N ALA A 67 -7.95 -2.84 4.37
CA ALA A 67 -7.20 -2.57 5.58
C ALA A 67 -6.31 -3.79 5.88
N VAL A 68 -5.03 -3.55 6.13
CA VAL A 68 -4.03 -4.59 6.40
C VAL A 68 -3.27 -4.20 7.67
N ILE A 69 -2.99 -5.19 8.50
CA ILE A 69 -2.18 -5.01 9.72
C ILE A 69 -0.73 -4.68 9.31
N GLU A 70 -0.09 -3.74 10.01
CA GLU A 70 1.28 -3.30 9.73
C GLU A 70 2.25 -4.48 9.57
N ASP A 71 2.28 -5.42 10.50
CA ASP A 71 3.15 -6.60 10.44
C ASP A 71 2.95 -7.43 9.17
N ASP A 72 1.71 -7.67 8.74
CA ASP A 72 1.40 -8.43 7.53
C ASP A 72 1.83 -7.66 6.27
N LEU A 73 1.62 -6.35 6.24
CA LEU A 73 2.02 -5.48 5.15
C LEU A 73 3.54 -5.45 4.99
N LEU A 74 4.27 -5.21 6.08
CA LEU A 74 5.73 -5.15 6.08
C LEU A 74 6.33 -6.52 5.76
N SER A 75 5.79 -7.61 6.34
CA SER A 75 6.22 -8.98 6.03
C SER A 75 6.02 -9.33 4.55
N THR A 76 4.95 -8.84 3.93
CA THR A 76 4.68 -9.04 2.50
C THR A 76 5.65 -8.24 1.64
N ALA A 77 5.92 -6.99 2.02
CA ALA A 77 6.84 -6.11 1.33
C ALA A 77 8.28 -6.63 1.35
N GLU A 78 8.75 -7.11 2.50
CA GLU A 78 10.08 -7.71 2.63
C GLU A 78 10.27 -8.94 1.73
N LYS A 79 9.28 -9.85 1.68
CA LYS A 79 9.32 -11.04 0.83
C LYS A 79 9.36 -10.72 -0.67
N THR A 80 8.93 -9.52 -1.05
CA THR A 80 8.79 -9.09 -2.45
C THR A 80 9.79 -7.99 -2.83
N GLU A 81 10.69 -7.62 -1.91
CA GLU A 81 11.68 -6.54 -2.05
C GLU A 81 11.04 -5.18 -2.35
N TYR A 82 9.86 -4.92 -1.79
CA TYR A 82 9.19 -3.62 -1.86
C TYR A 82 9.49 -2.78 -0.63
N GLN A 83 9.69 -1.49 -0.85
CA GLN A 83 9.71 -0.50 0.22
C GLN A 83 8.30 0.09 0.42
N VAL A 84 7.84 0.15 1.66
CA VAL A 84 6.50 0.66 1.98
C VAL A 84 6.62 2.11 2.40
N PHE A 85 5.87 2.97 1.73
CA PHE A 85 5.80 4.39 2.07
C PHE A 85 4.40 4.75 2.53
N LEU A 86 4.32 5.54 3.59
CA LEU A 86 3.09 6.19 4.00
C LEU A 86 2.86 7.42 3.11
N LEU A 87 1.73 7.46 2.41
CA LEU A 87 1.34 8.56 1.53
C LEU A 87 0.12 9.31 2.08
N ASP A 88 -0.03 10.55 1.66
CA ASP A 88 -1.24 11.35 1.83
C ASP A 88 -2.24 11.17 0.68
N GLU A 89 -3.35 11.92 0.70
CA GLU A 89 -4.39 11.83 -0.33
C GLU A 89 -3.96 12.30 -1.73
N THR A 90 -2.83 13.01 -1.83
CA THR A 90 -2.28 13.56 -3.08
C THR A 90 -1.22 12.65 -3.69
N GLY A 91 -0.81 11.61 -2.96
CA GLY A 91 0.27 10.72 -3.33
C GLY A 91 1.65 11.21 -2.88
N GLN A 92 1.72 12.20 -1.99
CA GLN A 92 2.99 12.66 -1.43
C GLN A 92 3.47 11.68 -0.36
N ILE A 93 4.75 11.28 -0.42
CA ILE A 93 5.38 10.44 0.59
C ILE A 93 5.57 11.25 1.88
N LEU A 94 4.97 10.78 2.96
CA LEU A 94 5.12 11.34 4.31
C LEU A 94 6.31 10.73 5.04
N LYS A 95 6.46 9.39 4.99
CA LYS A 95 7.60 8.66 5.58
C LYS A 95 7.73 7.23 5.05
N PRO A 96 8.92 6.62 5.09
CA PRO A 96 9.08 5.17 4.96
C PRO A 96 8.50 4.44 6.18
N LEU A 97 8.06 3.20 5.98
CA LEU A 97 7.61 2.29 7.03
C LEU A 97 8.55 1.09 7.24
N ASN A 98 9.43 0.79 6.27
CA ASN A 98 10.53 -0.18 6.38
C ASN A 98 11.84 0.34 5.75
#